data_AF-A0A643IN51-F1
#
_entry.id   AF-A0A643IN51-F1
#
_cell.length_a   1.000
_cell.length_b   1.000
_cell.length_c   1.000
_cell.angle_alpha   90.00
_cell.angle_beta   90.00
_cell.angle_gamma   90.00
#
_symmetry.space_group_name_H-M   'P 1'
#
loop_
_entity.id
_entity.type
_entity.pdbx_description
1 polymer ?
#
loop_
_entity_poly.entity_id
_entity_poly.type
_entity_poly.pdbx_seq_one_letter_code
_entity_poly.pdbx_strand_id
1 'polypeptide(L)'
;QGQGVHGLVYGAAQGDAGKRLTRYRLTLVPHLAYLAQRNNQRIFQHLTVPQIVALILEEHGILADAYRFQLGTRYPEREYCVQY
;
A
#
# COMPACT_ATOMS: atom_id res chain seq x y z
N GLN A 1 6.85 -19.94 -7.13
CA GLN A 1 6.93 -18.88 -8.17
C GLN A 1 7.08 -17.55 -7.44
N GLY A 2 8.05 -16.71 -7.78
CA GLY A 2 8.24 -15.41 -7.10
C GLY A 2 9.70 -14.98 -6.98
N GLN A 3 10.46 -15.01 -8.07
CA GLN A 3 11.77 -14.37 -8.11
C GLN A 3 11.67 -13.09 -8.94
N GLY A 4 11.97 -11.95 -8.34
CA GLY A 4 11.94 -10.64 -8.99
C GLY A 4 11.62 -9.50 -8.02
N VAL A 5 11.74 -8.28 -8.52
CA VAL A 5 11.26 -7.07 -7.84
C VAL A 5 9.89 -6.74 -8.40
N HIS A 6 8.87 -6.71 -7.54
CA HIS A 6 7.49 -6.42 -7.91
C HIS A 6 7.05 -5.08 -7.30
N GLY A 7 6.26 -4.33 -8.07
CA GLY A 7 5.73 -3.04 -7.64
C GLY A 7 4.96 -2.35 -8.77
N LEU A 8 4.38 -1.21 -8.44
CA LEU A 8 3.73 -0.32 -9.39
C LEU A 8 4.75 0.72 -9.88
N VAL A 9 4.65 1.10 -11.16
CA VAL A 9 5.47 2.17 -11.72
C VAL A 9 4.96 3.50 -11.20
N TYR A 10 5.71 4.09 -10.27
CA TYR A 10 5.42 5.41 -9.73
C TYR A 10 5.92 6.52 -10.65
N GLY A 11 7.05 6.28 -11.31
CA GLY A 11 7.65 7.24 -12.22
C GLY A 11 8.52 6.56 -13.26
N ALA A 12 8.54 7.14 -14.45
CA ALA A 12 9.42 6.77 -15.53
C ALA A 12 10.02 8.04 -16.13
N ALA A 13 11.33 8.06 -16.31
CA ALA A 13 12.02 9.20 -16.88
C ALA A 13 13.09 8.73 -17.87
N GLN A 14 13.22 9.47 -18.95
CA GLN A 14 14.38 9.37 -19.82
C GLN A 14 15.49 10.25 -19.24
N GLY A 15 16.68 9.68 -19.09
CA GLY A 15 17.91 10.41 -18.85
C GLY A 15 18.59 10.79 -20.16
N ASP A 16 19.93 10.85 -20.13
CA ASP A 16 20.69 11.25 -21.31
C ASP A 16 20.49 10.29 -22.49
N ALA A 17 20.24 10.87 -23.67
CA ALA A 17 20.22 10.18 -24.95
C ALA A 17 21.58 10.37 -25.64
N GLY A 18 22.43 9.34 -25.58
CA GLY A 18 23.70 9.31 -26.29
C GLY A 18 23.52 8.88 -27.75
N LYS A 19 24.63 8.90 -28.52
CA LYS A 19 24.61 8.51 -29.95
C LYS A 19 24.20 7.05 -30.21
N ARG A 20 24.31 6.16 -29.22
CA ARG A 20 24.01 4.71 -29.36
C ARG A 20 23.00 4.18 -28.33
N LEU A 21 22.98 4.75 -27.12
CA LEU A 21 22.12 4.28 -26.04
C LEU A 21 21.48 5.48 -25.35
N THR A 22 20.23 5.28 -24.93
CA THR A 22 19.46 6.21 -24.11
C THR A 22 19.24 5.60 -22.74
N ARG A 23 19.55 6.36 -21.68
CA ARG A 23 19.33 5.90 -20.31
C ARG A 23 17.89 6.13 -19.90
N TYR A 24 17.28 5.17 -19.22
CA TYR A 24 15.97 5.33 -18.57
C TYR A 24 16.08 5.07 -17.08
N ARG A 25 15.21 5.71 -16.31
CA ARG A 25 15.02 5.49 -14.89
C ARG A 25 13.56 5.11 -14.66
N LEU A 26 13.34 4.03 -13.93
CA LEU A 26 12.03 3.61 -13.45
C LEU A 26 12.05 3.63 -11.92
N THR A 27 11.00 4.18 -11.33
CA THR A 27 10.75 4.13 -9.89
C THR A 27 9.60 3.17 -9.64
N LEU A 28 9.89 2.06 -8.96
CA LEU A 28 8.89 1.09 -8.53
C LEU A 28 8.56 1.33 -7.06
N VAL A 29 7.27 1.27 -6.71
CA VAL A 29 6.77 1.39 -5.34
C VAL A 29 5.82 0.23 -5.00
N PRO A 30 5.69 -0.18 -3.73
CA PRO A 30 4.67 -1.14 -3.35
C PRO A 30 3.26 -0.55 -3.55
N HIS A 31 2.25 -1.40 -3.70
CA HIS A 31 0.85 -0.95 -3.85
C HIS A 31 0.40 -0.05 -2.69
N LEU A 32 0.86 -0.36 -1.47
CA LEU A 32 0.61 0.44 -0.26
C LEU A 32 1.09 1.90 -0.35
N ALA A 33 2.03 2.23 -1.24
CA ALA A 33 2.55 3.60 -1.36
C ALA A 33 1.47 4.61 -1.76
N TYR A 34 0.42 4.17 -2.46
CA TYR A 34 -0.69 5.05 -2.85
C TYR A 34 -1.60 5.43 -1.68
N LEU A 35 -1.57 4.71 -0.54
CA LEU A 35 -2.29 5.11 0.67
C LEU A 35 -1.83 6.48 1.18
N ALA A 36 -0.57 6.86 0.94
CA ALA A 36 -0.04 8.16 1.33
C ALA A 36 -0.63 9.34 0.53
N GLN A 37 -1.26 9.07 -0.62
CA GLN A 37 -1.82 10.13 -1.48
C GLN A 37 -3.24 10.55 -1.06
N ARG A 38 -3.85 9.84 -0.12
CA ARG A 38 -5.20 10.14 0.38
C ARG A 38 -5.19 10.19 1.90
N ASN A 39 -5.52 11.36 2.45
CA ASN A 39 -5.84 11.48 3.87
C ASN A 39 -7.36 11.63 4.03
N ASN A 40 -7.95 10.82 4.91
CA ASN A 40 -9.36 10.90 5.27
C ASN A 40 -9.48 11.02 6.78
N GLN A 41 -10.30 11.95 7.25
CA GLN A 41 -10.68 12.03 8.66
C GLN A 41 -11.87 11.10 8.91
N ARG A 42 -11.68 10.05 9.71
CA ARG A 42 -12.68 9.00 9.91
C ARG A 42 -12.66 8.43 11.31
N ILE A 43 -13.81 7.93 11.71
CA ILE A 43 -14.04 7.24 12.97
C ILE A 43 -14.37 5.78 12.68
N PHE A 44 -13.68 4.88 13.35
CA PHE A 44 -13.94 3.44 13.39
C PHE A 44 -14.42 3.08 14.80
N GLN A 45 -15.54 2.37 14.91
CA GLN A 45 -16.13 1.96 16.19
C GLN A 45 -16.39 0.48 16.17
N HIS A 46 -16.20 -0.18 17.31
CA HIS A 46 -16.42 -1.61 17.50
C HIS A 46 -15.65 -2.47 16.49
N LEU A 47 -14.39 -2.10 16.24
CA LEU A 47 -13.48 -2.83 15.34
C LEU A 47 -12.12 -3.08 15.98
N THR A 48 -11.54 -4.24 15.70
CA THR A 48 -10.15 -4.55 16.01
C THR A 48 -9.20 -3.83 15.05
N VAL A 49 -7.93 -3.65 15.44
CA VAL A 49 -6.91 -3.03 14.57
C VAL A 49 -6.79 -3.74 13.21
N PRO A 50 -6.71 -5.09 13.13
CA PRO A 50 -6.63 -5.77 11.83
C PRO A 50 -7.86 -5.53 10.95
N GLN A 51 -9.06 -5.45 11.52
CA GLN A 51 -10.28 -5.13 10.76
C GLN A 51 -10.24 -3.70 10.21
N ILE A 52 -9.80 -2.73 11.01
CA ILE A 52 -9.64 -1.34 10.54
C ILE A 52 -8.64 -1.28 9.38
N VAL A 53 -7.49 -1.95 9.51
CA VAL A 53 -6.48 -2.00 8.44
C VAL A 53 -7.04 -2.69 7.20
N ALA A 54 -7.74 -3.82 7.34
CA ALA A 54 -8.37 -4.53 6.22
C ALA A 54 -9.34 -3.64 5.45
N LEU A 55 -10.22 -2.91 6.15
CA LEU A 55 -11.15 -1.97 5.53
C LEU A 55 -10.41 -0.90 4.73
N ILE A 56 -9.37 -0.30 5.31
CA ILE A 56 -8.56 0.71 4.61
C ILE A 56 -7.92 0.11 3.35
N LEU A 57 -7.40 -1.12 3.41
CA LEU A 57 -6.79 -1.78 2.26
C LEU A 57 -7.82 -2.03 1.14
N GLU A 58 -8.97 -2.59 1.48
CA GLU A 58 -10.03 -2.91 0.52
C GLU A 58 -10.61 -1.66 -0.16
N GLU A 59 -10.82 -0.58 0.59
CA GLU A 59 -11.26 0.71 0.05
C GLU A 59 -10.27 1.33 -0.96
N HIS A 60 -9.00 0.91 -0.91
CA HIS A 60 -7.96 1.31 -1.85
C HIS A 60 -7.68 0.22 -2.90
N GLY A 61 -8.56 -0.77 -3.05
CA GLY A 61 -8.46 -1.82 -4.07
C GLY A 61 -7.42 -2.90 -3.77
N ILE A 62 -6.88 -2.94 -2.55
CA ILE A 62 -5.98 -3.99 -2.07
C ILE A 62 -6.82 -5.08 -1.42
N LEU A 63 -7.27 -6.04 -2.23
CA LEU A 63 -8.21 -7.09 -1.81
C LEU A 63 -7.52 -8.17 -0.96
N ALA A 64 -8.32 -9.02 -0.31
CA ALA A 64 -7.87 -9.99 0.68
C ALA A 64 -6.86 -11.05 0.19
N ASP A 65 -6.76 -11.26 -1.13
CA ASP A 65 -5.76 -12.13 -1.76
C ASP A 65 -4.39 -11.45 -1.96
N ALA A 66 -4.33 -10.12 -1.82
CA ALA A 66 -3.13 -9.31 -2.03
C ALA A 66 -2.32 -9.06 -0.74
N TYR A 67 -2.84 -9.43 0.43
CA TYR A 67 -2.17 -9.24 1.71
C TYR A 67 -2.43 -10.40 2.68
N ARG A 68 -1.61 -10.49 3.74
CA ARG A 68 -1.81 -11.43 4.85
C ARG A 68 -1.50 -10.76 6.17
N PHE A 69 -2.32 -10.99 7.18
CA PHE A 69 -1.99 -10.64 8.56
C PHE A 69 -1.25 -11.81 9.22
N GLN A 70 -0.06 -11.56 9.75
CA GLN A 70 0.68 -12.48 10.60
C GLN A 70 0.67 -11.92 12.02
N LEU A 71 -0.36 -12.29 12.80
CA LEU A 71 -0.61 -11.73 14.12
C LEU A 71 -0.07 -12.67 15.21
N GLY A 72 0.60 -12.10 16.21
CA GLY A 72 1.13 -12.86 17.35
C GLY A 72 0.12 -13.07 18.49
N THR A 73 -0.96 -12.27 18.52
CA THR A 73 -1.98 -12.30 19.57
C THR A 73 -3.35 -11.95 19.01
N ARG A 74 -4.40 -12.14 19.82
CA ARG A 74 -5.72 -11.59 19.53
C ARG A 74 -5.71 -10.08 19.83
N TYR A 75 -6.22 -9.29 18.89
CA TYR A 75 -6.37 -7.86 19.07
C TYR A 75 -7.76 -7.58 19.67
N PRO A 76 -7.85 -6.80 20.75
CA PRO A 76 -9.15 -6.44 21.31
C PRO A 76 -9.90 -5.52 20.34
N GLU A 77 -11.21 -5.57 20.43
CA GLU A 77 -12.07 -4.61 19.77
C GLU A 77 -11.87 -3.24 20.42
N ARG A 78 -11.86 -2.19 19.60
CA ARG A 78 -11.83 -0.81 20.08
C ARG A 78 -13.25 -0.25 20.02
N GLU A 79 -13.75 0.25 21.15
CA GLU A 79 -15.00 1.01 21.16
C GLU A 79 -14.93 2.20 20.20
N TYR A 80 -13.75 2.86 20.13
CA TYR A 80 -13.55 4.05 19.31
C TYR A 80 -12.10 4.19 18.84
N CYS A 81 -11.90 4.53 17.56
CA CYS A 81 -10.59 4.78 16.94
C CYS A 81 -10.72 5.85 15.85
N VAL A 82 -9.79 6.82 15.82
CA VAL A 82 -9.81 7.95 14.87
C VAL A 82 -8.59 7.90 13.95
N GLN A 83 -8.81 8.17 12.67
CA GLN A 83 -7.79 8.58 11.71
C GLN A 83 -7.90 10.09 11.51
N TYR A 84 -6.82 10.84 11.74
CA TYR A 84 -6.72 12.30 11.58
C TYR A 84 -5.41 12.67 10.88
#